data_AF-A0A061FTD4-F1
#
_entry.id   AF-A0A061FTD4-F1
#
_cell.length_a   1.000
_cell.length_b   1.000
_cell.length_c   1.000
_cell.angle_alpha   90.00
_cell.angle_beta   90.00
_cell.angle_gamma   90.00
#
_symmetry.space_group_name_H-M   'P 1'
#
loop_
_entity.id
_entity.type
_entity.pdbx_description
1 polymer ?
#
loop_
_entity_poly.entity_id
_entity_poly.type
_entity_poly.pdbx_seq_one_letter_code
_entity_poly.pdbx_strand_id
1 'polypeptide(L)'
;MPSSAPCIALVSKSNVFPDQKSKLGELKLSVSDLPMLSCHYIQKGCLFTRSPIPIDSLVSLLKQSLSKTLSFFPPLAGRLHTDPNGYIYVTCNDGGVEFYHATCKGLSIRDVIGPLDVPEFVKKFFCFDKTVSYQGHFKPIMAVQVTELGDGVFIGCSVNHAVTDGTSFWNFFNTFAELCKKISSNNQNFEKIARQPDFSRNSVLVSPAVLKVPEGGPKVTFNEKERLRERIFSFSREAILELKARVNNNEEELLVNGNFNAVEILGKQSNDKYHNEKSKSRLFRTAPVSNTAEISSFQSLCALLWRAVTRARKLPSFQKTTFRMAVNCRHRLNPKLDPLYFGNAIQSIPTYASAGDVTSRELRWCAEQLNQSVRSHDDETVRRFVKEWEKDPRCFPLGNFDGASMTMGSSPRFPMYDNDFGWGRPLVVRSGGANKFDGKISAFPGREGNGSVDLEVVLAPETMAGIESDHEFMQYVTN
;
A
#
# COMPACT_ATOMS: atom_id res chain seq x y z
N MET A 1 34.58 -5.25 -16.10
CA MET A 1 34.81 -5.03 -14.66
C MET A 1 33.47 -5.11 -13.95
N PRO A 2 33.34 -5.76 -12.79
CA PRO A 2 32.10 -5.66 -12.02
C PRO A 2 31.95 -4.20 -11.59
N SER A 3 30.91 -3.53 -12.08
CA SER A 3 30.57 -2.17 -11.65
C SER A 3 30.48 -2.17 -10.13
N SER A 4 31.30 -1.35 -9.47
CA SER A 4 31.16 -1.07 -8.04
C SER A 4 29.69 -0.74 -7.75
N ALA A 5 29.10 -1.37 -6.73
CA ALA A 5 27.73 -1.07 -6.35
C ALA A 5 27.58 0.46 -6.15
N PRO A 6 26.50 1.08 -6.66
CA PRO A 6 26.36 2.53 -6.59
C PRO A 6 26.41 2.98 -5.13
N CYS A 7 27.31 3.93 -4.85
CA CYS A 7 27.54 4.46 -3.52
C CYS A 7 26.46 5.50 -3.20
N ILE A 8 25.51 5.13 -2.34
CA ILE A 8 24.59 6.08 -1.71
C ILE A 8 25.28 6.57 -0.44
N ALA A 9 25.55 7.87 -0.37
CA ALA A 9 26.22 8.48 0.76
C ALA A 9 25.21 9.26 1.61
N LEU A 10 25.24 9.05 2.92
CA LEU A 10 24.47 9.86 3.87
C LEU A 10 25.13 11.24 4.00
N VAL A 11 24.39 12.30 3.71
CA VAL A 11 24.84 13.69 3.84
C VAL A 11 24.51 14.22 5.23
N SER A 12 23.28 14.02 5.71
CA SER A 12 22.89 14.41 7.06
C SER A 12 21.75 13.58 7.61
N LYS A 13 21.69 13.48 8.94
CA LYS A 13 20.58 12.93 9.71
C LYS A 13 20.17 13.95 10.77
N SER A 14 18.88 14.21 10.90
CA SER A 14 18.33 15.13 11.91
C SER A 14 16.99 14.64 12.41
N ASN A 15 16.54 15.11 13.58
CA ASN A 15 15.18 14.90 14.06
C ASN A 15 14.29 16.09 13.68
N VAL A 16 13.06 15.82 13.27
CA VAL A 16 12.03 16.83 12.99
C VAL A 16 10.89 16.64 14.00
N PHE A 17 10.54 17.73 14.67
CA PHE A 17 9.49 17.76 15.68
C PHE A 17 8.26 18.50 15.15
N PRO A 18 7.05 18.21 15.65
CA PRO A 18 5.86 18.98 15.29
C PRO A 18 6.05 20.46 15.68
N ASP A 19 5.54 21.39 14.85
CA ASP A 19 5.62 22.83 15.12
C ASP A 19 4.65 23.31 16.22
N GLN A 20 3.67 22.47 16.58
CA GLN A 20 2.72 22.71 17.65
C GLN A 20 2.66 21.52 18.59
N LYS A 21 2.54 21.80 19.89
CA LYS A 21 2.40 20.76 20.90
C LYS A 21 1.11 19.97 20.69
N SER A 22 1.21 18.64 20.69
CA SER A 22 0.04 17.76 20.61
C SER A 22 -0.90 18.01 21.79
N LYS A 23 -2.19 18.12 21.48
CA LYS A 23 -3.29 18.03 22.46
C LYS A 23 -3.90 16.63 22.49
N LEU A 24 -3.45 15.74 21.60
CA LEU A 24 -3.91 14.36 21.53
C LEU A 24 -3.17 13.55 22.60
N GLY A 25 -3.93 12.76 23.36
CA GLY A 25 -3.38 11.86 24.37
C GLY A 25 -2.89 10.55 23.76
N GLU A 26 -3.21 9.45 24.45
CA GLU A 26 -2.85 8.11 24.01
C GLU A 26 -3.93 7.51 23.10
N LEU A 27 -3.50 6.87 22.03
CA LEU A 27 -4.37 6.11 21.14
C LEU A 27 -4.15 4.62 21.35
N LYS A 28 -5.14 3.92 21.92
CA LYS A 28 -5.08 2.46 22.03
C LYS A 28 -5.00 1.83 20.64
N LEU A 29 -4.10 0.85 20.46
CA LEU A 29 -4.03 0.05 19.25
C LEU A 29 -5.27 -0.85 19.14
N SER A 30 -5.86 -0.87 17.94
CA SER A 30 -7.03 -1.67 17.60
C SER A 30 -6.67 -3.13 17.30
N VAL A 31 -7.68 -3.99 17.19
CA VAL A 31 -7.53 -5.38 16.69
C VAL A 31 -6.99 -5.46 15.26
N SER A 32 -7.05 -4.38 14.50
CA SER A 32 -6.45 -4.30 13.15
C SER A 32 -5.00 -3.82 13.21
N ASP A 33 -4.61 -3.08 14.26
CA ASP A 33 -3.26 -2.57 14.47
C ASP A 33 -2.34 -3.63 15.10
N LEU A 34 -2.83 -4.30 16.15
CA LEU A 34 -2.05 -5.25 16.94
C LEU A 34 -1.42 -6.39 16.11
N PRO A 35 -2.12 -7.01 15.13
CA PRO A 35 -1.51 -8.04 14.30
C PRO A 35 -0.31 -7.54 13.49
N MET A 36 -0.30 -6.25 13.14
CA MET A 36 0.77 -5.63 12.34
C MET A 36 2.06 -5.42 13.14
N LEU A 37 2.08 -5.65 14.46
CA LEU A 37 3.30 -5.55 15.27
C LEU A 37 4.43 -6.49 14.81
N SER A 38 4.07 -7.59 14.14
CA SER A 38 5.00 -8.55 13.52
C SER A 38 5.46 -8.19 12.11
N CYS A 39 4.85 -7.19 11.47
CA CYS A 39 5.19 -6.77 10.11
C CYS A 39 6.37 -5.80 10.12
N HIS A 40 7.07 -5.66 8.99
CA HIS A 40 8.02 -4.56 8.82
C HIS A 40 7.27 -3.22 8.69
N TYR A 41 7.95 -2.13 9.05
CA TYR A 41 7.55 -0.77 8.72
C TYR A 41 7.22 -0.67 7.22
N ILE A 42 6.11 -0.02 6.87
CA ILE A 42 5.75 0.26 5.48
C ILE A 42 6.82 1.18 4.89
N GLN A 43 7.37 0.81 3.74
CA GLN A 43 8.31 1.65 2.97
C GLN A 43 7.72 1.96 1.60
N LYS A 44 7.33 3.22 1.37
CA LYS A 44 6.81 3.72 0.08
C LYS A 44 7.36 5.11 -0.18
N GLY A 45 7.70 5.37 -1.44
CA GLY A 45 8.36 6.60 -1.85
C GLY A 45 8.14 6.91 -3.31
N CYS A 46 8.42 8.15 -3.66
CA CYS A 46 8.16 8.72 -4.97
C CYS A 46 9.45 9.28 -5.58
N LEU A 47 9.67 8.97 -6.86
CA LEU A 47 10.75 9.53 -7.66
C LEU A 47 10.25 10.79 -8.38
N PHE A 48 11.01 11.86 -8.33
CA PHE A 48 10.72 13.14 -8.98
C PHE A 48 11.86 13.55 -9.90
N THR A 49 11.54 14.41 -10.87
CA THR A 49 12.56 15.20 -11.58
C THR A 49 13.32 16.09 -10.61
N ARG A 50 14.48 16.59 -11.05
CA ARG A 50 15.27 17.55 -10.28
C ARG A 50 14.40 18.75 -9.88
N SER A 51 14.51 19.12 -8.60
CA SER A 51 13.85 20.32 -8.07
C SER A 51 14.44 21.59 -8.71
N PRO A 52 13.63 22.64 -8.97
CA PRO A 52 14.13 23.90 -9.50
C PRO A 52 14.94 24.72 -8.48
N ILE A 53 14.86 24.39 -7.19
CA ILE A 53 15.63 25.04 -6.13
C ILE A 53 16.84 24.18 -5.71
N PRO A 54 17.92 24.80 -5.16
CA PRO A 54 19.07 24.06 -4.66
C PRO A 54 18.68 23.01 -3.60
N ILE A 55 19.42 21.90 -3.57
CA ILE A 55 19.09 20.74 -2.72
C ILE A 55 19.03 21.10 -1.23
N ASP A 56 19.89 21.99 -0.73
CA ASP A 56 19.88 22.42 0.67
C ASP A 56 18.62 23.23 1.02
N SER A 57 18.15 24.08 0.08
CA SER A 57 16.89 24.81 0.21
C SER A 57 15.70 23.85 0.18
N LEU A 58 15.73 22.84 -0.71
CA LEU A 58 14.69 21.82 -0.77
C LEU A 58 14.63 20.99 0.52
N VAL A 59 15.77 20.54 1.03
CA VAL A 59 15.84 19.78 2.29
C VAL A 59 15.31 20.61 3.45
N SER A 60 15.63 21.90 3.51
CA SER A 60 15.12 22.81 4.54
C SER A 60 13.60 22.99 4.44
N LEU A 61 13.08 23.20 3.22
CA LEU A 61 11.64 23.29 2.96
C LEU A 61 10.89 22.00 3.34
N LEU A 62 11.46 20.84 3.01
CA LEU A 62 10.88 19.53 3.36
C LEU A 62 10.87 19.30 4.87
N LYS A 63 11.92 19.70 5.60
CA LYS A 63 11.92 19.63 7.07
C LYS A 63 10.87 20.55 7.69
N GLN A 64 10.75 21.78 7.20
CA GLN A 64 9.76 22.74 7.69
C GLN A 64 8.33 22.26 7.44
N SER A 65 8.05 21.78 6.23
CA SER A 65 6.74 21.24 5.89
C SER A 65 6.42 19.96 6.65
N LEU A 66 7.39 19.08 6.88
CA LEU A 66 7.22 17.88 7.71
C LEU A 66 6.88 18.25 9.15
N SER A 67 7.60 19.22 9.73
CA SER A 67 7.31 19.76 11.07
C SER A 67 5.86 20.26 11.17
N LYS A 68 5.38 20.98 10.16
CA LYS A 68 4.00 21.44 10.08
C LYS A 68 3.00 20.29 9.95
N THR A 69 3.29 19.30 9.09
CA THR A 69 2.43 18.14 8.88
C THR A 69 2.26 17.32 10.16
N LEU A 70 3.34 17.11 10.92
CA LEU A 70 3.30 16.30 12.15
C LEU A 70 2.35 16.85 13.20
N SER A 71 2.12 18.17 13.25
CA SER A 71 1.12 18.78 14.13
C SER A 71 -0.32 18.37 13.79
N PHE A 72 -0.59 18.02 12.53
CA PHE A 72 -1.87 17.45 12.09
C PHE A 72 -1.94 15.93 12.22
N PHE A 73 -0.79 15.27 12.37
CA PHE A 73 -0.66 13.83 12.54
C PHE A 73 0.13 13.47 13.81
N PRO A 74 -0.30 13.88 15.02
CA PRO A 74 0.46 13.67 16.25
C PRO A 74 0.93 12.22 16.51
N PRO A 75 0.16 11.16 16.18
CA PRO A 75 0.60 9.78 16.41
C PRO A 75 1.91 9.43 15.69
N LEU A 76 2.21 10.08 14.57
CA LEU A 76 3.43 9.82 13.80
C LEU A 76 4.69 10.39 14.46
N ALA A 77 4.56 11.42 15.29
CA ALA A 77 5.64 11.94 16.13
C ALA A 77 5.68 11.27 17.53
N GLY A 78 4.77 10.35 17.82
CA GLY A 78 4.65 9.67 19.11
C GLY A 78 5.61 8.49 19.30
N ARG A 79 5.33 7.65 20.29
CA ARG A 79 6.00 6.35 20.55
C ARG A 79 5.00 5.28 20.93
N LEU A 80 5.33 4.01 20.68
CA LEU A 80 4.53 2.92 21.24
C LEU A 80 4.82 2.77 22.72
N HIS A 81 3.77 2.49 23.48
CA HIS A 81 3.82 2.22 24.92
C HIS A 81 2.96 1.01 25.24
N THR A 82 3.43 0.12 26.11
CA THR A 82 2.64 -0.98 26.67
C THR A 82 2.37 -0.67 28.14
N ASP A 83 1.09 -0.64 28.54
CA ASP A 83 0.69 -0.37 29.91
C ASP A 83 0.87 -1.62 30.82
N PRO A 84 0.71 -1.49 32.16
CA PRO A 84 0.82 -2.63 33.08
C PRO A 84 -0.20 -3.76 32.84
N ASN A 85 -1.31 -3.49 32.13
CA ASN A 85 -2.32 -4.49 31.79
C ASN A 85 -2.01 -5.19 30.45
N GLY A 86 -0.94 -4.79 29.75
CA GLY A 86 -0.53 -5.33 28.47
C GLY A 86 -1.19 -4.69 27.25
N TYR A 87 -1.97 -3.62 27.43
CA TYR A 87 -2.52 -2.88 26.30
C TYR A 87 -1.45 -1.99 25.67
N ILE A 88 -1.45 -1.94 24.33
CA ILE A 88 -0.48 -1.16 23.57
C ILE A 88 -1.15 0.11 23.03
N TYR A 89 -0.45 1.23 23.18
CA TYR A 89 -0.89 2.57 22.80
C TYR A 89 0.15 3.24 21.90
N VAL A 90 -0.28 4.22 21.12
CA VAL A 90 0.58 5.28 20.60
C VAL A 90 0.43 6.49 21.53
N THR A 91 1.48 6.82 22.27
CA THR A 91 1.54 8.04 23.08
C THR A 91 1.98 9.19 22.19
N CYS A 92 1.11 10.18 21.98
CA CYS A 92 1.39 11.36 21.15
C CYS A 92 2.22 12.40 21.92
N ASN A 93 3.48 12.05 22.21
CA ASN A 93 4.39 12.79 23.10
C ASN A 93 5.32 13.78 22.39
N ASP A 94 5.07 14.11 21.12
CA ASP A 94 5.89 14.99 20.30
C ASP A 94 7.38 14.58 20.23
N GLY A 95 7.69 13.28 20.40
CA GLY A 95 9.05 12.73 20.36
C GLY A 95 9.76 12.86 19.00
N GLY A 96 9.10 13.41 17.99
CA GLY A 96 9.65 13.70 16.67
C GLY A 96 9.91 12.45 15.83
N VAL A 97 10.40 12.71 14.61
CA VAL A 97 10.67 11.72 13.56
C VAL A 97 12.08 11.91 13.01
N GLU A 98 12.66 10.87 12.41
CA GLU A 98 13.98 11.02 11.78
C GLU A 98 13.85 11.51 10.34
N PHE A 99 14.75 12.40 9.95
CA PHE A 99 14.88 12.92 8.59
C PHE A 99 16.31 12.69 8.09
N TYR A 100 16.43 12.06 6.93
CA TYR A 100 17.69 11.71 6.30
C TYR A 100 17.82 12.43 4.97
N HIS A 101 18.99 13.00 4.72
CA HIS A 101 19.40 13.49 3.42
C HIS A 101 20.56 12.63 2.93
N ALA A 102 20.38 11.97 1.80
CA ALA A 102 21.38 11.15 1.14
C ALA A 102 21.61 11.64 -0.30
N THR A 103 22.75 11.28 -0.88
CA THR A 103 23.11 11.63 -2.25
C THR A 103 23.66 10.41 -2.98
N CYS A 104 23.33 10.30 -4.26
CA CYS A 104 23.81 9.27 -5.17
C CYS A 104 23.85 9.82 -6.60
N LYS A 105 24.66 10.86 -6.82
CA LYS A 105 24.76 11.58 -8.11
C LYS A 105 25.24 10.73 -9.29
N GLY A 106 25.80 9.55 -9.01
CA GLY A 106 26.18 8.57 -10.04
C GLY A 106 25.00 7.78 -10.62
N LEU A 107 23.81 7.85 -10.00
CA LEU A 107 22.59 7.25 -10.50
C LEU A 107 21.65 8.32 -11.06
N SER A 108 20.92 7.96 -12.10
CA SER A 108 19.90 8.78 -12.75
C SER A 108 18.50 8.18 -12.56
N ILE A 109 17.47 8.93 -12.95
CA ILE A 109 16.08 8.46 -13.04
C ILE A 109 16.00 7.20 -13.89
N ARG A 110 16.72 7.15 -15.02
CA ARG A 110 16.73 5.99 -15.94
C ARG A 110 17.24 4.74 -15.24
N ASP A 111 18.20 4.85 -14.33
CA ASP A 111 18.71 3.69 -13.60
C ASP A 111 17.67 3.12 -12.63
N VAL A 112 16.74 3.95 -12.14
CA VAL A 112 15.65 3.52 -11.22
C VAL A 112 14.50 2.85 -11.96
N ILE A 113 14.19 3.29 -13.20
CA ILE A 113 12.99 2.87 -13.93
C ILE A 113 13.26 1.99 -15.14
N GLY A 114 14.47 2.02 -15.70
CA GLY A 114 14.82 1.35 -16.93
C GLY A 114 15.07 -0.16 -16.81
N PRO A 115 15.67 -0.68 -15.72
CA PRO A 115 15.84 -2.11 -15.54
C PRO A 115 14.51 -2.87 -15.43
N LEU A 116 14.48 -4.11 -15.93
CA LEU A 116 13.30 -4.99 -15.85
C LEU A 116 12.93 -5.33 -14.40
N ASP A 117 13.95 -5.71 -13.61
CA ASP A 117 13.82 -5.94 -12.19
C ASP A 117 14.07 -4.64 -11.43
N VAL A 118 13.34 -4.42 -10.33
CA VAL A 118 13.58 -3.29 -9.44
C VAL A 118 15.01 -3.39 -8.89
N PRO A 119 15.87 -2.40 -9.12
CA PRO A 119 17.26 -2.48 -8.71
C PRO A 119 17.41 -2.52 -7.18
N GLU A 120 18.32 -3.35 -6.69
CA GLU A 120 18.54 -3.54 -5.24
C GLU A 120 18.88 -2.23 -4.50
N PHE A 121 19.55 -1.29 -5.18
CA PHE A 121 19.88 -0.01 -4.58
C PHE A 121 18.65 0.85 -4.25
N VAL A 122 17.48 0.61 -4.86
CA VAL A 122 16.24 1.32 -4.53
C VAL A 122 15.85 1.14 -3.07
N LYS A 123 16.17 -0.03 -2.48
CA LYS A 123 15.92 -0.30 -1.06
C LYS A 123 16.71 0.63 -0.13
N LYS A 124 17.86 1.13 -0.58
CA LYS A 124 18.70 2.09 0.15
C LYS A 124 18.18 3.53 0.06
N PHE A 125 17.10 3.78 -0.70
CA PHE A 125 16.39 5.07 -0.68
C PHE A 125 15.40 5.20 0.49
N PHE A 126 15.40 4.22 1.40
CA PHE A 126 14.53 4.15 2.57
C PHE A 126 15.34 3.92 3.84
N CYS A 127 14.76 4.36 4.96
CA CYS A 127 15.30 4.13 6.30
C CYS A 127 14.60 2.95 6.97
N PHE A 128 15.10 2.53 8.14
CA PHE A 128 14.47 1.48 8.94
C PHE A 128 14.25 0.17 8.15
N ASP A 129 15.22 -0.18 7.29
CA ASP A 129 15.14 -1.40 6.51
C ASP A 129 14.87 -2.60 7.42
N LYS A 130 13.87 -3.40 7.04
CA LYS A 130 13.40 -4.59 7.76
C LYS A 130 13.08 -4.37 9.25
N THR A 131 12.83 -3.13 9.67
CA THR A 131 12.46 -2.85 11.07
C THR A 131 11.05 -3.37 11.34
N VAL A 132 10.93 -4.30 12.28
CA VAL A 132 9.64 -4.84 12.73
C VAL A 132 8.85 -3.80 13.52
N SER A 133 7.55 -3.72 13.30
CA SER A 133 6.63 -2.72 13.87
C SER A 133 6.65 -2.67 15.40
N TYR A 134 6.89 -3.78 16.09
CA TYR A 134 7.06 -3.76 17.54
C TYR A 134 8.21 -2.84 18.01
N GLN A 135 9.23 -2.61 17.18
CA GLN A 135 10.35 -1.71 17.47
C GLN A 135 9.92 -0.24 17.65
N GLY A 136 8.68 0.13 17.31
CA GLY A 136 8.12 1.45 17.62
C GLY A 136 8.06 1.79 19.11
N HIS A 137 8.28 0.82 20.00
CA HIS A 137 8.50 1.07 21.44
C HIS A 137 9.85 1.73 21.72
N PHE A 138 10.84 1.49 20.87
CA PHE A 138 12.24 1.89 21.08
C PHE A 138 12.76 2.82 19.97
N LYS A 139 12.03 2.93 18.87
CA LYS A 139 12.37 3.72 17.69
C LYS A 139 11.25 4.70 17.33
N PRO A 140 11.57 5.79 16.62
CA PRO A 140 10.55 6.65 16.04
C PRO A 140 9.53 5.87 15.20
N ILE A 141 8.28 6.35 15.21
CA ILE A 141 7.18 5.72 14.47
C ILE A 141 7.38 5.87 12.96
N MET A 142 8.06 6.92 12.51
CA MET A 142 8.37 7.12 11.11
C MET A 142 9.72 7.79 10.87
N ALA A 143 10.19 7.69 9.62
CA ALA A 143 11.31 8.44 9.09
C ALA A 143 11.06 8.82 7.62
N VAL A 144 11.62 9.95 7.21
CA VAL A 144 11.65 10.41 5.80
C VAL A 144 13.10 10.45 5.33
N GLN A 145 13.35 9.93 4.13
CA GLN A 145 14.63 10.05 3.45
C GLN A 145 14.46 10.79 2.12
N VAL A 146 15.28 11.81 1.91
CA VAL A 146 15.44 12.49 0.62
C VAL A 146 16.76 12.02 0.02
N THR A 147 16.72 11.43 -1.16
CA THR A 147 17.91 10.96 -1.87
C THR A 147 18.07 11.77 -3.17
N GLU A 148 19.14 12.56 -3.25
CA GLU A 148 19.51 13.31 -4.45
C GLU A 148 20.15 12.38 -5.48
N LEU A 149 19.63 12.37 -6.71
CA LEU A 149 20.18 11.64 -7.86
C LEU A 149 20.84 12.63 -8.84
N GLY A 150 21.52 12.10 -9.85
CA GLY A 150 22.17 12.88 -10.90
C GLY A 150 21.21 13.82 -11.64
N ASP A 151 19.95 13.44 -11.83
CA ASP A 151 18.93 14.19 -12.58
C ASP A 151 17.55 14.21 -11.89
N GLY A 152 17.46 13.74 -10.64
CA GLY A 152 16.20 13.55 -9.93
C GLY A 152 16.34 13.60 -8.42
N VAL A 153 15.22 13.43 -7.73
CA VAL A 153 15.16 13.31 -6.27
C VAL A 153 14.17 12.21 -5.91
N PHE A 154 14.55 11.33 -4.98
CA PHE A 154 13.65 10.35 -4.40
C PHE A 154 13.25 10.75 -2.99
N ILE A 155 11.95 10.75 -2.68
CA ILE A 155 11.43 10.99 -1.33
C ILE A 155 10.80 9.68 -0.83
N GLY A 156 11.52 8.99 0.05
CA GLY A 156 11.11 7.77 0.70
C GLY A 156 10.54 8.01 2.09
N CYS A 157 9.47 7.30 2.46
CA CYS A 157 8.93 7.30 3.81
C CYS A 157 8.89 5.87 4.36
N SER A 158 9.31 5.72 5.62
CA SER A 158 9.27 4.47 6.36
C SER A 158 8.41 4.69 7.60
N VAL A 159 7.31 3.96 7.78
CA VAL A 159 6.34 4.17 8.87
C VAL A 159 5.89 2.86 9.50
N ASN A 160 5.68 2.87 10.81
CA ASN A 160 5.24 1.72 11.56
C ASN A 160 3.87 1.20 11.09
N HIS A 161 3.81 -0.05 10.62
CA HIS A 161 2.59 -0.64 10.09
C HIS A 161 1.50 -0.84 11.16
N ALA A 162 1.85 -0.96 12.45
CA ALA A 162 0.88 -1.01 13.54
C ALA A 162 0.24 0.35 13.85
N VAL A 163 0.72 1.45 13.24
CA VAL A 163 0.16 2.79 13.42
C VAL A 163 -0.60 3.26 12.18
N THR A 164 -0.25 2.77 10.99
CA THR A 164 -0.88 3.18 9.73
C THR A 164 -1.11 2.01 8.79
N ASP A 165 -2.25 2.04 8.09
CA ASP A 165 -2.47 1.30 6.84
C ASP A 165 -2.20 2.18 5.60
N GLY A 166 -2.42 1.64 4.40
CA GLY A 166 -2.20 2.37 3.15
C GLY A 166 -3.04 3.65 3.01
N THR A 167 -4.28 3.66 3.52
CA THR A 167 -5.18 4.82 3.47
C THR A 167 -4.64 5.97 4.32
N SER A 168 -4.32 5.67 5.59
CA SER A 168 -3.77 6.67 6.52
C SER A 168 -2.38 7.14 6.12
N PHE A 169 -1.53 6.24 5.60
CA PHE A 169 -0.21 6.59 5.06
C PHE A 169 -0.29 7.59 3.90
N TRP A 170 -1.09 7.31 2.87
CA TRP A 170 -1.21 8.20 1.71
C TRP A 170 -2.00 9.47 2.01
N ASN A 171 -2.81 9.50 3.08
CA ASN A 171 -3.33 10.75 3.60
C ASN A 171 -2.18 11.65 4.07
N PHE A 172 -1.35 11.13 4.99
CA PHE A 172 -0.18 11.86 5.50
C PHE A 172 0.78 12.30 4.38
N PHE A 173 1.19 11.40 3.48
CA PHE A 173 2.19 11.70 2.46
C PHE A 173 1.71 12.78 1.48
N ASN A 174 0.43 12.78 1.12
CA ASN A 174 -0.15 13.82 0.27
C ASN A 174 -0.34 15.16 1.01
N THR A 175 -0.72 15.14 2.29
CA THR A 175 -0.77 16.37 3.09
C THR A 175 0.63 16.96 3.28
N PHE A 176 1.66 16.13 3.41
CA PHE A 176 3.05 16.58 3.46
C PHE A 176 3.44 17.34 2.19
N ALA A 177 3.14 16.78 1.01
CA ALA A 177 3.36 17.45 -0.27
C ALA A 177 2.54 18.75 -0.41
N GLU A 178 1.25 18.72 -0.03
CA GLU A 178 0.37 19.89 -0.05
C GLU A 178 0.94 21.05 0.79
N LEU A 179 1.38 20.76 2.01
CA LEU A 179 1.94 21.77 2.92
C LEU A 179 3.30 22.28 2.44
N CYS A 180 4.15 21.41 1.88
CA CYS A 180 5.39 21.82 1.22
C CYS A 180 5.13 22.83 0.10
N LYS A 181 4.16 22.52 -0.78
CA LYS A 181 3.75 23.41 -1.87
C LYS A 181 3.20 24.74 -1.35
N LYS A 182 2.33 24.74 -0.34
CA LYS A 182 1.79 25.97 0.27
C LYS A 182 2.89 26.84 0.88
N ILE A 183 3.82 26.26 1.62
CA ILE A 183 4.95 26.98 2.24
C ILE A 183 5.83 27.60 1.15
N SER A 184 6.17 26.83 0.10
CA SER A 184 6.99 27.34 -1.01
C SER A 184 6.35 28.53 -1.75
N SER A 185 5.02 28.64 -1.72
CA SER A 185 4.25 29.69 -2.39
C SER A 185 3.89 30.86 -1.46
N ASN A 186 4.49 30.93 -0.25
CA ASN A 186 4.21 31.96 0.78
C ASN A 186 2.72 32.09 1.17
N ASN A 187 1.93 31.03 1.02
CA ASN A 187 0.55 31.04 1.47
C ASN A 187 0.51 30.87 3.01
N GLN A 188 -0.11 31.82 3.73
CA GLN A 188 -0.06 31.87 5.19
C GLN A 188 -1.19 31.10 5.90
N ASN A 189 -2.20 30.59 5.19
CA ASN A 189 -3.31 29.89 5.83
C ASN A 189 -3.00 28.39 6.03
N PHE A 190 -2.60 28.06 7.26
CA PHE A 190 -2.31 26.69 7.70
C PHE A 190 -3.21 26.24 8.85
N GLU A 191 -4.38 26.85 9.06
CA GLU A 191 -5.25 26.46 10.19
C GLU A 191 -5.93 25.11 9.97
N LYS A 192 -6.14 24.72 8.71
CA LYS A 192 -6.80 23.48 8.31
C LYS A 192 -6.11 22.83 7.12
N ILE A 193 -6.10 21.50 7.12
CA ILE A 193 -5.70 20.67 5.98
C ILE A 193 -6.94 20.12 5.27
N ALA A 194 -6.81 19.79 3.99
CA ALA A 194 -7.94 19.31 3.19
C ALA A 194 -8.49 17.95 3.67
N ARG A 195 -7.64 17.11 4.26
CA ARG A 195 -7.97 15.74 4.68
C ARG A 195 -7.58 15.51 6.14
N GLN A 196 -8.35 16.11 7.04
CA GLN A 196 -8.13 15.99 8.49
C GLN A 196 -8.26 14.51 8.93
N PRO A 197 -7.23 13.90 9.53
CA PRO A 197 -7.35 12.54 10.07
C PRO A 197 -8.32 12.47 11.25
N ASP A 198 -9.14 11.42 11.29
CA ASP A 198 -9.96 11.07 12.45
C ASP A 198 -9.19 10.14 13.39
N PHE A 199 -8.98 10.59 14.62
CA PHE A 199 -8.27 9.83 15.66
C PHE A 199 -9.22 9.11 16.62
N SER A 200 -10.53 9.10 16.35
CA SER A 200 -11.50 8.46 17.22
C SER A 200 -11.14 6.98 17.46
N ARG A 201 -11.43 6.50 18.67
CA ARG A 201 -11.21 5.10 19.10
C ARG A 201 -12.50 4.50 19.65
N ASN A 202 -13.61 4.84 18.98
CA ASN A 202 -14.97 4.46 19.38
C ASN A 202 -15.59 3.55 18.31
N SER A 203 -15.03 2.35 18.12
CA SER A 203 -15.54 1.40 17.13
C SER A 203 -15.33 -0.05 17.59
N VAL A 204 -15.93 -0.99 16.85
CA VAL A 204 -15.75 -2.44 17.10
C VAL A 204 -14.29 -2.89 16.96
N LEU A 205 -13.43 -2.10 16.31
CA LEU A 205 -12.01 -2.44 16.20
C LEU A 205 -11.27 -2.23 17.54
N VAL A 206 -11.82 -1.47 18.48
CA VAL A 206 -11.20 -1.23 19.78
C VAL A 206 -11.68 -2.29 20.77
N SER A 207 -10.79 -3.24 21.06
CA SER A 207 -11.09 -4.43 21.85
C SER A 207 -10.51 -4.38 23.27
N PRO A 208 -11.12 -5.07 24.25
CA PRO A 208 -10.51 -5.35 25.55
C PRO A 208 -9.52 -6.53 25.53
N ALA A 209 -9.36 -7.24 24.42
CA ALA A 209 -8.40 -8.34 24.35
C ALA A 209 -6.95 -7.84 24.36
N VAL A 210 -6.06 -8.62 24.98
CA VAL A 210 -4.63 -8.33 25.10
C VAL A 210 -3.85 -9.31 24.21
N LEU A 211 -3.04 -8.77 23.30
CA LEU A 211 -2.10 -9.56 22.52
C LEU A 211 -0.88 -9.89 23.37
N LYS A 212 -0.67 -11.17 23.65
CA LYS A 212 0.56 -11.62 24.32
C LYS A 212 1.73 -11.54 23.35
N VAL A 213 2.68 -10.66 23.66
CA VAL A 213 3.93 -10.53 22.90
C VAL A 213 5.04 -11.37 23.55
N PRO A 214 5.87 -12.08 22.76
CA PRO A 214 7.02 -12.80 23.33
C PRO A 214 8.07 -11.80 23.85
N GLU A 215 8.99 -12.29 24.69
CA GLU A 215 10.13 -11.50 25.13
C GLU A 215 10.95 -11.00 23.93
N GLY A 216 11.30 -9.71 23.93
CA GLY A 216 11.96 -9.04 22.80
C GLY A 216 11.03 -8.68 21.63
N GLY A 217 9.74 -9.04 21.70
CA GLY A 217 8.72 -8.71 20.72
C GLY A 217 8.54 -9.72 19.59
N PRO A 218 7.43 -9.63 18.84
CA PRO A 218 7.17 -10.48 17.68
C PRO A 218 8.22 -10.28 16.58
N LYS A 219 8.35 -11.30 15.72
CA LYS A 219 9.20 -11.32 14.54
C LYS A 219 8.36 -11.56 13.29
N VAL A 220 8.92 -11.25 12.12
CA VAL A 220 8.31 -11.67 10.86
C VAL A 220 8.24 -13.19 10.75
N THR A 221 7.26 -13.68 10.00
CA THR A 221 6.97 -15.11 9.80
C THR A 221 7.44 -15.63 8.44
N PHE A 222 8.28 -14.87 7.72
CA PHE A 222 8.85 -15.25 6.42
C PHE A 222 10.38 -15.15 6.44
N ASN A 223 11.04 -15.81 5.48
CA ASN A 223 12.50 -15.82 5.38
C ASN A 223 13.02 -14.54 4.71
N GLU A 224 13.59 -13.64 5.51
CA GLU A 224 14.15 -12.36 5.03
C GLU A 224 15.42 -12.49 4.18
N LYS A 225 16.01 -13.69 4.13
CA LYS A 225 17.23 -14.00 3.38
C LYS A 225 16.94 -14.80 2.11
N GLU A 226 15.68 -15.07 1.82
CA GLU A 226 15.28 -15.76 0.60
C GLU A 226 15.72 -14.96 -0.63
N ARG A 227 16.25 -15.65 -1.64
CA ARG A 227 16.61 -15.04 -2.91
C ARG A 227 15.32 -14.78 -3.68
N LEU A 228 15.01 -13.51 -3.94
CA LEU A 228 13.79 -13.09 -4.61
C LEU A 228 14.11 -12.18 -5.80
N ARG A 229 13.27 -12.23 -6.83
CA ARG A 229 13.19 -11.22 -7.89
C ARG A 229 12.02 -10.31 -7.61
N GLU A 230 12.21 -9.02 -7.82
CA GLU A 230 11.19 -7.99 -7.72
C GLU A 230 11.03 -7.33 -9.08
N ARG A 231 9.85 -7.40 -9.67
CA ARG A 231 9.57 -6.86 -11.00
C ARG A 231 8.28 -6.06 -11.00
N ILE A 232 8.26 -4.99 -11.79
CA ILE A 232 7.04 -4.23 -12.08
C ILE A 232 6.45 -4.76 -13.40
N PHE A 233 5.19 -5.18 -13.36
CA PHE A 233 4.39 -5.48 -14.54
C PHE A 233 3.34 -4.38 -14.71
N SER A 234 3.42 -3.64 -15.81
CA SER A 234 2.50 -2.56 -16.13
C SER A 234 1.36 -3.08 -16.99
N PHE A 235 0.14 -2.64 -16.69
CA PHE A 235 -1.07 -3.00 -17.42
C PHE A 235 -1.77 -1.71 -17.84
N SER A 236 -1.91 -1.51 -19.16
CA SER A 236 -2.68 -0.39 -19.70
C SER A 236 -4.16 -0.51 -19.31
N ARG A 237 -4.87 0.62 -19.38
CA ARG A 237 -6.31 0.63 -19.13
C ARG A 237 -7.02 -0.30 -20.13
N GLU A 238 -6.60 -0.26 -21.38
CA GLU A 238 -7.17 -1.02 -22.49
C GLU A 238 -7.02 -2.52 -22.24
N ALA A 239 -5.82 -2.97 -21.87
CA ALA A 239 -5.56 -4.37 -21.54
C ALA A 239 -6.40 -4.86 -20.34
N ILE A 240 -6.55 -4.01 -19.31
CA ILE A 240 -7.39 -4.33 -18.14
C ILE A 240 -8.87 -4.42 -18.51
N LEU A 241 -9.36 -3.54 -19.38
CA LEU A 241 -10.76 -3.57 -19.84
C LEU A 241 -11.04 -4.78 -20.72
N GLU A 242 -10.11 -5.13 -21.61
CA GLU A 242 -10.17 -6.36 -22.40
C GLU A 242 -10.21 -7.60 -21.51
N LEU A 243 -9.30 -7.67 -20.52
CA LEU A 243 -9.28 -8.75 -19.53
C LEU A 243 -10.61 -8.85 -18.77
N LYS A 244 -11.18 -7.71 -18.35
CA LYS A 244 -12.48 -7.65 -17.68
C LYS A 244 -13.61 -8.13 -18.59
N ALA A 245 -13.62 -7.71 -19.86
CA ALA A 245 -14.64 -8.11 -20.84
C ALA A 245 -14.60 -9.63 -21.07
N ARG A 246 -13.40 -10.19 -21.26
CA ARG A 246 -13.18 -11.65 -21.36
C ARG A 246 -13.69 -12.39 -20.14
N VAL A 247 -13.42 -11.88 -18.93
CA VAL A 247 -13.86 -12.51 -17.68
C VAL A 247 -15.39 -12.45 -17.50
N ASN A 248 -16.04 -11.38 -17.93
CA ASN A 248 -17.50 -11.24 -17.79
C ASN A 248 -18.29 -11.88 -18.96
N ASN A 249 -17.61 -12.40 -20.00
CA ASN A 249 -18.20 -12.88 -21.26
C ASN A 249 -18.99 -11.79 -22.02
N ASN A 250 -18.55 -10.53 -21.93
CA ASN A 250 -19.17 -9.39 -22.60
C ASN A 250 -18.31 -8.94 -23.80
N GLU A 251 -18.16 -9.78 -24.82
CA GLU A 251 -17.39 -9.40 -26.02
C GLU A 251 -18.03 -8.23 -26.79
N GLU A 252 -19.35 -8.05 -26.70
CA GLU A 252 -20.10 -6.98 -27.38
C GLU A 252 -19.92 -5.57 -26.76
N GLU A 253 -19.49 -5.46 -25.50
CA GLU A 253 -19.24 -4.14 -24.85
C GLU A 253 -17.96 -3.44 -25.33
N LEU A 254 -17.04 -4.17 -25.99
CA LEU A 254 -15.81 -3.60 -26.56
C LEU A 254 -16.09 -2.65 -27.74
N LEU A 255 -17.27 -2.74 -28.37
CA LEU A 255 -17.61 -2.00 -29.59
C LEU A 255 -18.41 -0.71 -29.36
N VAL A 256 -18.82 -0.39 -28.12
CA VAL A 256 -19.61 0.81 -27.85
C VAL A 256 -18.75 1.90 -27.21
N ASN A 257 -18.08 2.67 -28.07
CA ASN A 257 -17.60 4.04 -27.89
C ASN A 257 -17.34 4.49 -26.44
N GLY A 258 -16.10 4.30 -25.94
CA GLY A 258 -15.39 5.26 -25.07
C GLY A 258 -16.11 5.88 -23.86
N ASN A 259 -17.25 5.35 -23.41
CA ASN A 259 -18.12 6.03 -22.46
C ASN A 259 -18.02 5.39 -21.08
N PHE A 260 -17.51 6.22 -20.15
CA PHE A 260 -17.77 6.24 -18.71
C PHE A 260 -18.40 4.96 -18.11
N ASN A 261 -17.56 4.10 -17.55
CA ASN A 261 -18.02 2.94 -16.79
C ASN A 261 -18.53 3.38 -15.41
N ALA A 262 -19.79 3.82 -15.37
CA ALA A 262 -20.46 4.31 -14.16
C ALA A 262 -20.44 3.28 -13.03
N VAL A 263 -20.43 1.98 -13.31
CA VAL A 263 -20.34 0.93 -12.29
C VAL A 263 -18.97 0.88 -11.63
N GLU A 264 -17.90 1.20 -12.36
CA GLU A 264 -16.56 1.28 -11.79
C GLU A 264 -16.36 2.60 -11.00
N ILE A 265 -16.97 3.70 -11.45
CA ILE A 265 -17.01 4.95 -10.68
C ILE A 265 -17.85 4.77 -9.42
N LEU A 266 -19.02 4.14 -9.51
CA LEU A 266 -19.89 3.82 -8.38
C LEU A 266 -19.26 2.77 -7.49
N GLY A 267 -18.52 1.79 -8.02
CA GLY A 267 -17.75 0.82 -7.26
C GLY A 267 -16.54 1.45 -6.56
N LYS A 268 -15.86 2.40 -7.20
CA LYS A 268 -14.85 3.26 -6.58
C LYS A 268 -15.48 4.12 -5.48
N GLN A 269 -16.61 4.79 -5.74
CA GLN A 269 -17.33 5.68 -4.80
C GLN A 269 -18.06 4.95 -3.66
N SER A 270 -18.52 3.72 -3.90
CA SER A 270 -19.24 2.87 -2.94
C SER A 270 -18.28 2.16 -1.99
N ASN A 271 -17.14 1.69 -2.51
CA ASN A 271 -16.13 1.01 -1.72
C ASN A 271 -15.07 1.95 -1.12
N ASP A 272 -14.84 3.14 -1.65
CA ASP A 272 -13.94 4.12 -1.05
C ASP A 272 -14.42 5.53 -1.43
N LYS A 273 -15.13 6.23 -0.54
CA LYS A 273 -15.46 7.66 -0.75
C LYS A 273 -14.19 8.51 -0.61
N TYR A 274 -13.25 8.36 -1.54
CA TYR A 274 -12.25 9.39 -1.82
C TYR A 274 -13.00 10.55 -2.46
N HIS A 275 -13.38 11.53 -1.64
CA HIS A 275 -14.15 12.69 -2.04
C HIS A 275 -13.40 13.46 -3.14
N ASN A 276 -13.99 13.57 -4.33
CA ASN A 276 -13.53 14.48 -5.37
C ASN A 276 -14.71 15.41 -5.69
N GLU A 277 -14.67 16.64 -5.17
CA GLU A 277 -15.77 17.62 -5.23
C GLU A 277 -16.06 18.20 -6.64
N LYS A 278 -15.64 17.54 -7.72
CA LYS A 278 -15.90 18.02 -9.08
C LYS A 278 -16.43 16.91 -9.98
N SER A 279 -17.65 16.46 -9.74
CA SER A 279 -18.46 15.86 -10.81
C SER A 279 -19.95 16.02 -10.50
N LYS A 280 -20.61 16.97 -11.17
CA LYS A 280 -22.08 17.07 -11.21
C LYS A 280 -22.61 15.93 -12.08
N SER A 281 -23.34 15.00 -11.49
CA SER A 281 -23.99 13.88 -12.19
C SER A 281 -25.15 14.37 -13.06
N ARG A 282 -25.13 14.06 -14.36
CA ARG A 282 -26.34 13.97 -15.19
C ARG A 282 -26.86 12.53 -15.11
N LEU A 283 -28.11 12.36 -14.69
CA LEU A 283 -28.81 11.07 -14.69
C LEU A 283 -29.03 10.58 -16.13
N PHE A 284 -28.64 9.34 -16.44
CA PHE A 284 -29.13 8.61 -17.61
C PHE A 284 -29.47 7.16 -17.28
N ARG A 285 -30.47 6.66 -18.01
CA ARG A 285 -31.34 5.49 -17.76
C ARG A 285 -30.60 4.17 -17.53
N THR A 286 -31.13 3.40 -16.58
CA THR A 286 -30.75 2.02 -16.22
C THR A 286 -31.19 1.01 -17.28
N ALA A 287 -30.23 0.23 -17.81
CA ALA A 287 -30.46 -1.04 -18.48
C ALA A 287 -30.82 -2.14 -17.45
N PRO A 288 -31.49 -3.25 -17.85
CA PRO A 288 -31.98 -4.25 -16.91
C PRO A 288 -30.82 -4.98 -16.22
N VAL A 289 -30.92 -5.11 -14.90
CA VAL A 289 -29.91 -5.69 -14.02
C VAL A 289 -29.86 -7.21 -14.25
N SER A 290 -28.80 -7.69 -14.88
CA SER A 290 -28.42 -9.11 -14.83
C SER A 290 -28.16 -9.50 -13.37
N ASN A 291 -28.78 -10.60 -12.91
CA ASN A 291 -28.61 -11.15 -11.56
C ASN A 291 -27.22 -11.77 -11.31
N THR A 292 -26.28 -11.66 -12.26
CA THR A 292 -24.89 -12.08 -12.06
C THR A 292 -24.03 -10.90 -11.63
N ALA A 293 -23.29 -11.09 -10.55
CA ALA A 293 -22.36 -10.10 -10.02
C ALA A 293 -21.27 -9.76 -11.03
N GLU A 294 -21.24 -8.53 -11.56
CA GLU A 294 -20.16 -8.08 -12.43
C GLU A 294 -18.80 -8.19 -11.71
N ILE A 295 -17.82 -8.81 -12.37
CA ILE A 295 -16.46 -8.98 -11.87
C ILE A 295 -15.67 -7.71 -12.18
N SER A 296 -15.00 -7.17 -11.16
CA SER A 296 -14.25 -5.92 -11.31
C SER A 296 -12.94 -6.10 -12.08
N SER A 297 -12.45 -5.00 -12.67
CA SER A 297 -11.14 -4.90 -13.33
C SER A 297 -10.01 -5.44 -12.44
N PHE A 298 -10.00 -5.05 -11.15
CA PHE A 298 -8.98 -5.46 -10.20
C PHE A 298 -9.07 -6.95 -9.85
N GLN A 299 -10.29 -7.51 -9.73
CA GLN A 299 -10.47 -8.95 -9.53
C GLN A 299 -10.03 -9.77 -10.75
N SER A 300 -10.30 -9.27 -11.95
CA SER A 300 -9.86 -9.90 -13.21
C SER A 300 -8.34 -9.97 -13.28
N LEU A 301 -7.66 -8.86 -12.95
CA LEU A 301 -6.19 -8.80 -12.86
C LEU A 301 -5.62 -9.72 -11.77
N CYS A 302 -6.24 -9.75 -10.58
CA CYS A 302 -5.83 -10.66 -9.50
C CYS A 302 -6.00 -12.14 -9.90
N ALA A 303 -7.09 -12.49 -10.59
CA ALA A 303 -7.33 -13.84 -11.07
C ALA A 303 -6.28 -14.29 -12.09
N LEU A 304 -5.95 -13.40 -13.04
CA LEU A 304 -4.92 -13.66 -14.04
C LEU A 304 -3.56 -13.93 -13.37
N LEU A 305 -3.19 -13.09 -12.40
CA LEU A 305 -1.95 -13.23 -11.64
C LEU A 305 -1.93 -14.51 -10.79
N TRP A 306 -3.02 -14.82 -10.07
CA TRP A 306 -3.13 -16.04 -9.27
C TRP A 306 -2.94 -17.28 -10.13
N ARG A 307 -3.58 -17.30 -11.29
CA ARG A 307 -3.50 -18.39 -12.25
C ARG A 307 -2.09 -18.55 -12.82
N ALA A 308 -1.47 -17.47 -13.27
CA ALA A 308 -0.12 -17.47 -13.83
C ALA A 308 0.94 -17.94 -12.81
N VAL A 309 0.91 -17.41 -11.59
CA VAL A 309 1.86 -17.81 -10.54
C VAL A 309 1.64 -19.28 -10.13
N THR A 310 0.39 -19.74 -10.05
CA THR A 310 0.09 -21.15 -9.76
C THR A 310 0.66 -22.08 -10.83
N ARG A 311 0.53 -21.73 -12.12
CA ARG A 311 1.16 -22.47 -13.23
C ARG A 311 2.69 -22.45 -13.11
N ALA A 312 3.28 -21.28 -12.88
CA ALA A 312 4.73 -21.12 -12.77
C ALA A 312 5.34 -21.94 -11.63
N ARG A 313 4.62 -22.08 -10.51
CA ARG A 313 5.04 -22.90 -9.36
C ARG A 313 4.94 -24.41 -9.59
N LYS A 314 4.25 -24.87 -10.65
CA LYS A 314 4.10 -26.29 -11.02
C LYS A 314 3.64 -27.18 -9.84
N LEU A 315 2.68 -26.66 -9.07
CA LEU A 315 2.18 -27.34 -7.88
C LEU A 315 1.41 -28.63 -8.27
N PRO A 316 1.45 -29.69 -7.46
CA PRO A 316 0.55 -30.84 -7.60
C PRO A 316 -0.91 -30.38 -7.66
N SER A 317 -1.72 -30.98 -8.54
CA SER A 317 -3.10 -30.55 -8.79
C SER A 317 -3.99 -30.51 -7.54
N PHE A 318 -3.74 -31.41 -6.59
CA PHE A 318 -4.48 -31.49 -5.32
C PHE A 318 -4.01 -30.46 -4.27
N GLN A 319 -2.85 -29.83 -4.46
CA GLN A 319 -2.32 -28.88 -3.48
C GLN A 319 -3.24 -27.65 -3.40
N LYS A 320 -3.64 -27.31 -2.17
CA LYS A 320 -4.42 -26.10 -1.91
C LYS A 320 -3.54 -24.87 -2.14
N THR A 321 -4.06 -23.93 -2.92
CA THR A 321 -3.49 -22.60 -3.14
C THR A 321 -4.30 -21.55 -2.38
N THR A 322 -3.65 -20.45 -2.01
CA THR A 322 -4.31 -19.35 -1.28
C THR A 322 -3.99 -18.02 -1.93
N PHE A 323 -5.01 -17.25 -2.31
CA PHE A 323 -4.86 -15.85 -2.71
C PHE A 323 -5.46 -14.93 -1.66
N ARG A 324 -4.62 -14.14 -0.98
CA ARG A 324 -5.05 -13.22 0.08
C ARG A 324 -5.20 -11.81 -0.46
N MET A 325 -6.35 -11.19 -0.22
CA MET A 325 -6.58 -9.77 -0.50
C MET A 325 -6.71 -8.98 0.80
N ALA A 326 -6.01 -7.86 0.90
CA ALA A 326 -6.29 -6.88 1.96
C ALA A 326 -7.54 -6.08 1.59
N VAL A 327 -8.46 -5.90 2.53
CA VAL A 327 -9.69 -5.12 2.33
C VAL A 327 -9.82 -3.98 3.33
N ASN A 328 -10.27 -2.83 2.84
CA ASN A 328 -10.60 -1.68 3.68
C ASN A 328 -11.96 -1.93 4.38
N CYS A 329 -11.96 -1.92 5.71
CA CYS A 329 -13.15 -2.15 6.53
C CYS A 329 -13.92 -0.85 6.84
N ARG A 330 -13.36 0.34 6.58
CA ARG A 330 -13.98 1.63 6.94
C ARG A 330 -15.42 1.78 6.44
N HIS A 331 -15.65 1.42 5.17
CA HIS A 331 -16.95 1.53 4.51
C HIS A 331 -17.85 0.29 4.71
N ARG A 332 -17.28 -0.82 5.21
CA ARG A 332 -17.97 -2.10 5.38
C ARG A 332 -18.69 -2.21 6.71
N LEU A 333 -18.18 -1.52 7.72
CA LEU A 333 -18.78 -1.48 9.05
C LEU A 333 -20.09 -0.68 9.05
N ASN A 334 -21.01 -1.06 9.94
CA ASN A 334 -22.23 -0.32 10.26
C ASN A 334 -22.35 -0.09 11.78
N PRO A 335 -22.19 1.15 12.30
CA PRO A 335 -21.94 2.38 11.54
C PRO A 335 -20.57 2.37 10.86
N LYS A 336 -20.46 3.10 9.73
CA LYS A 336 -19.21 3.26 8.99
C LYS A 336 -18.19 4.01 9.83
N LEU A 337 -16.91 3.66 9.67
CA LEU A 337 -15.83 4.50 10.20
C LEU A 337 -15.70 5.75 9.32
N ASP A 338 -15.12 6.80 9.89
CA ASP A 338 -14.72 7.96 9.10
C ASP A 338 -13.77 7.50 7.95
N PRO A 339 -13.97 7.96 6.71
CA PRO A 339 -13.07 7.63 5.60
C PRO A 339 -11.60 7.98 5.86
N LEU A 340 -11.35 8.98 6.72
CA LEU A 340 -10.05 9.46 7.16
C LEU A 340 -9.65 8.93 8.55
N TYR A 341 -10.32 7.89 9.06
CA TYR A 341 -9.89 7.17 10.25
C TYR A 341 -8.40 6.81 10.18
N PHE A 342 -7.64 7.29 11.16
CA PHE A 342 -6.20 7.11 11.28
C PHE A 342 -5.87 5.86 12.10
N GLY A 343 -5.15 4.94 11.48
CA GLY A 343 -4.88 3.60 12.00
C GLY A 343 -5.12 2.53 10.94
N ASN A 344 -4.98 1.27 11.32
CA ASN A 344 -5.39 0.16 10.48
C ASN A 344 -6.90 -0.04 10.61
N ALA A 345 -7.58 -0.06 9.47
CA ALA A 345 -8.94 -0.58 9.37
C ALA A 345 -8.99 -1.55 8.20
N ILE A 346 -8.15 -2.58 8.27
CA ILE A 346 -7.98 -3.58 7.22
C ILE A 346 -8.10 -4.99 7.77
N GLN A 347 -8.64 -5.90 6.96
CA GLN A 347 -8.62 -7.34 7.21
C GLN A 347 -8.08 -8.07 5.97
N SER A 348 -7.66 -9.33 6.15
CA SER A 348 -7.21 -10.20 5.07
C SER A 348 -8.28 -11.22 4.73
N ILE A 349 -8.67 -11.27 3.47
CA ILE A 349 -9.60 -12.26 2.94
C ILE A 349 -8.80 -13.31 2.18
N PRO A 350 -8.68 -14.55 2.69
CA PRO A 350 -8.13 -15.64 1.92
C PRO A 350 -9.18 -16.26 0.99
N THR A 351 -8.83 -16.43 -0.27
CA THR A 351 -9.56 -17.26 -1.24
C THR A 351 -8.75 -18.54 -1.47
N TYR A 352 -9.41 -19.70 -1.36
CA TYR A 352 -8.78 -21.01 -1.47
C TYR A 352 -9.29 -21.76 -2.69
N ALA A 353 -8.40 -22.47 -3.38
CA ALA A 353 -8.75 -23.42 -4.44
C ALA A 353 -7.62 -24.43 -4.63
N SER A 354 -7.91 -25.60 -5.22
CA SER A 354 -6.87 -26.54 -5.62
C SER A 354 -6.04 -25.95 -6.77
N ALA A 355 -4.74 -26.27 -6.85
CA ALA A 355 -3.91 -25.83 -7.97
C ALA A 355 -4.45 -26.35 -9.31
N GLY A 356 -5.04 -27.54 -9.33
CA GLY A 356 -5.74 -28.11 -10.47
C GLY A 356 -6.87 -27.21 -10.93
N ASP A 357 -7.82 -26.86 -10.05
CA ASP A 357 -8.94 -25.99 -10.42
C ASP A 357 -8.48 -24.61 -10.92
N VAL A 358 -7.50 -24.00 -10.23
CA VAL A 358 -6.96 -22.69 -10.62
C VAL A 358 -6.36 -22.72 -12.02
N THR A 359 -5.64 -23.80 -12.37
CA THR A 359 -4.91 -23.88 -13.65
C THR A 359 -5.77 -24.41 -14.79
N SER A 360 -6.67 -25.36 -14.54
CA SER A 360 -7.45 -26.06 -15.57
C SER A 360 -8.78 -25.41 -15.91
N ARG A 361 -9.39 -24.63 -15.01
CA ARG A 361 -10.67 -23.95 -15.28
C ARG A 361 -10.46 -22.62 -16.01
N GLU A 362 -11.55 -22.08 -16.54
CA GLU A 362 -11.57 -20.76 -17.17
C GLU A 362 -11.15 -19.66 -16.20
N LEU A 363 -10.53 -18.60 -16.74
CA LEU A 363 -10.10 -17.43 -15.95
C LEU A 363 -11.26 -16.81 -15.15
N ARG A 364 -12.45 -16.78 -15.76
CA ARG A 364 -13.70 -16.33 -15.13
C ARG A 364 -13.95 -17.05 -13.81
N TRP A 365 -13.78 -18.37 -13.76
CA TRP A 365 -14.02 -19.13 -12.54
C TRP A 365 -13.10 -18.67 -11.40
N CYS A 366 -11.81 -18.44 -11.67
CA CYS A 366 -10.87 -17.91 -10.67
C CYS A 366 -11.33 -16.54 -10.16
N ALA A 367 -11.78 -15.68 -11.07
CA ALA A 367 -12.25 -14.34 -10.72
C ALA A 367 -13.57 -14.35 -9.95
N GLU A 368 -14.45 -15.33 -10.19
CA GLU A 368 -15.67 -15.57 -9.41
C GLU A 368 -15.35 -15.99 -7.97
N GLN A 369 -14.33 -16.83 -7.74
CA GLN A 369 -13.91 -17.20 -6.38
C GLN A 369 -13.44 -15.97 -5.57
N LEU A 370 -12.65 -15.10 -6.21
CA LEU A 370 -12.22 -13.83 -5.61
C LEU A 370 -13.42 -12.89 -5.38
N ASN A 371 -14.35 -12.81 -6.33
CA ASN A 371 -15.54 -11.98 -6.23
C ASN A 371 -16.44 -12.40 -5.07
N GLN A 372 -16.73 -13.70 -4.97
CA GLN A 372 -17.51 -14.28 -3.89
C GLN A 372 -16.88 -13.96 -2.53
N SER A 373 -15.57 -14.19 -2.38
CA SER A 373 -14.84 -13.92 -1.14
C SER A 373 -14.90 -12.45 -0.71
N VAL A 374 -14.78 -11.51 -1.66
CA VAL A 374 -14.85 -10.06 -1.38
C VAL A 374 -16.27 -9.61 -1.06
N ARG A 375 -17.28 -10.17 -1.73
CA ARG A 375 -18.70 -9.85 -1.50
C ARG A 375 -19.20 -10.38 -0.16
N SER A 376 -18.76 -11.57 0.25
CA SER A 376 -19.14 -12.17 1.54
C SER A 376 -18.52 -11.48 2.75
N HIS A 377 -17.61 -10.53 2.55
CA HIS A 377 -16.89 -9.85 3.63
C HIS A 377 -17.58 -8.54 4.01
N ASP A 378 -18.78 -8.63 4.56
CA ASP A 378 -19.62 -7.52 5.02
C ASP A 378 -19.37 -7.13 6.50
N ASP A 379 -20.21 -6.25 7.06
CA ASP A 379 -20.14 -5.83 8.47
C ASP A 379 -20.11 -7.02 9.43
N GLU A 380 -21.02 -7.97 9.25
CA GLU A 380 -21.14 -9.15 10.11
C GLU A 380 -19.85 -9.98 10.08
N THR A 381 -19.28 -10.18 8.90
CA THR A 381 -18.02 -10.90 8.74
C THR A 381 -16.85 -10.14 9.36
N VAL A 382 -16.75 -8.82 9.17
CA VAL A 382 -15.70 -8.00 9.82
C VAL A 382 -15.78 -8.14 11.34
N ARG A 383 -16.99 -8.04 11.92
CA ARG A 383 -17.24 -8.18 13.36
C ARG A 383 -16.94 -9.58 13.87
N ARG A 384 -17.26 -10.62 13.10
CA ARG A 384 -16.93 -12.01 13.42
C ARG A 384 -15.42 -12.21 13.49
N PHE A 385 -14.66 -11.67 12.54
CA PHE A 385 -13.20 -11.71 12.59
C PHE A 385 -12.65 -11.03 13.84
N VAL A 386 -13.22 -9.88 14.25
CA VAL A 386 -12.85 -9.24 15.53
C VAL A 386 -13.08 -10.19 16.69
N LYS A 387 -14.29 -10.76 16.81
CA LYS A 387 -14.63 -11.69 17.91
C LYS A 387 -13.76 -12.96 17.92
N GLU A 388 -13.39 -13.48 16.74
CA GLU A 388 -12.50 -14.62 16.63
C GLU A 388 -11.08 -14.27 17.06
N TRP A 389 -10.58 -13.09 16.66
CA TRP A 389 -9.29 -12.59 17.10
C TRP A 389 -9.25 -12.33 18.61
N GLU A 390 -10.34 -11.84 19.21
CA GLU A 390 -10.45 -11.63 20.65
C GLU A 390 -10.31 -12.93 21.48
N LYS A 391 -10.74 -14.06 20.92
CA LYS A 391 -10.61 -15.38 21.57
C LYS A 391 -9.19 -15.93 21.53
N ASP A 392 -8.43 -15.59 20.49
CA ASP A 392 -7.06 -16.03 20.28
C ASP A 392 -6.22 -14.90 19.64
N PRO A 393 -5.87 -13.84 20.41
CA PRO A 393 -5.12 -12.71 19.89
C PRO A 393 -3.75 -13.14 19.36
N ARG A 394 -3.51 -12.89 18.07
CA ARG A 394 -2.26 -13.25 17.41
C ARG A 394 -1.78 -12.20 16.42
N CYS A 395 -0.46 -12.24 16.19
CA CYS A 395 0.20 -11.49 15.12
C CYS A 395 -0.21 -12.00 13.73
N PHE A 396 -0.06 -11.15 12.72
CA PHE A 396 -0.44 -11.48 11.35
C PHE A 396 0.61 -12.39 10.68
N PRO A 397 0.23 -13.59 10.21
CA PRO A 397 1.18 -14.48 9.52
C PRO A 397 1.39 -13.98 8.08
N LEU A 398 2.53 -13.33 7.82
CA LEU A 398 3.02 -13.01 6.48
C LEU A 398 3.90 -14.14 5.93
N GLY A 399 3.99 -14.22 4.60
CA GLY A 399 4.86 -15.18 3.92
C GLY A 399 4.12 -16.19 3.05
N ASN A 400 4.91 -17.12 2.52
CA ASN A 400 4.47 -18.23 1.69
C ASN A 400 4.96 -19.56 2.29
N PHE A 401 4.55 -19.86 3.52
CA PHE A 401 5.03 -21.02 4.28
C PHE A 401 4.65 -22.37 3.65
N ASP A 402 3.58 -22.42 2.87
CA ASP A 402 3.08 -23.62 2.20
C ASP A 402 3.51 -23.70 0.72
N GLY A 403 4.31 -22.75 0.24
CA GLY A 403 4.74 -22.66 -1.15
C GLY A 403 3.62 -22.28 -2.15
N ALA A 404 2.37 -22.17 -1.70
CA ALA A 404 1.19 -22.02 -2.55
C ALA A 404 0.33 -20.77 -2.23
N SER A 405 0.84 -19.90 -1.36
CA SER A 405 0.19 -18.67 -0.94
C SER A 405 0.69 -17.45 -1.72
N MET A 406 -0.22 -16.50 -1.93
CA MET A 406 0.05 -15.18 -2.49
C MET A 406 -0.70 -14.13 -1.69
N THR A 407 -0.14 -12.93 -1.57
CA THR A 407 -0.76 -11.81 -0.85
C THR A 407 -0.76 -10.54 -1.68
N MET A 408 -1.93 -10.14 -2.14
CA MET A 408 -2.20 -8.85 -2.76
C MET A 408 -2.40 -7.79 -1.68
N GLY A 409 -1.40 -6.92 -1.53
CA GLY A 409 -1.50 -5.71 -0.72
C GLY A 409 -1.57 -4.46 -1.59
N SER A 410 -1.71 -3.31 -0.93
CA SER A 410 -1.92 -2.01 -1.60
C SER A 410 -3.20 -1.99 -2.46
N SER A 411 -3.46 -0.88 -3.12
CA SER A 411 -4.60 -0.70 -4.03
C SER A 411 -4.25 0.33 -5.10
N PRO A 412 -4.63 0.10 -6.37
CA PRO A 412 -4.48 1.10 -7.41
C PRO A 412 -5.42 2.31 -7.20
N ARG A 413 -6.31 2.27 -6.20
CA ARG A 413 -7.18 3.39 -5.83
C ARG A 413 -6.51 4.39 -4.90
N PHE A 414 -5.34 4.07 -4.34
CA PHE A 414 -4.64 5.02 -3.49
C PHE A 414 -4.12 6.21 -4.31
N PRO A 415 -4.20 7.44 -3.77
CA PRO A 415 -3.78 8.66 -4.45
C PRO A 415 -2.24 8.83 -4.46
N MET A 416 -1.53 7.85 -5.03
CA MET A 416 -0.06 7.77 -4.92
C MET A 416 0.69 8.80 -5.76
N TYR A 417 0.02 9.41 -6.74
CA TYR A 417 0.58 10.46 -7.61
C TYR A 417 -0.03 11.84 -7.36
N ASP A 418 -0.81 12.01 -6.29
CA ASP A 418 -1.41 13.30 -5.92
C ASP A 418 -0.43 14.19 -5.13
N ASN A 419 0.73 13.66 -4.76
CA ASN A 419 1.77 14.38 -4.01
C ASN A 419 2.64 15.23 -4.95
N ASP A 420 2.21 16.46 -5.20
CA ASP A 420 3.03 17.52 -5.79
C ASP A 420 3.61 18.41 -4.68
N PHE A 421 4.92 18.28 -4.45
CA PHE A 421 5.65 19.06 -3.44
C PHE A 421 5.93 20.51 -3.87
N GLY A 422 5.54 20.90 -5.10
CA GLY A 422 5.67 22.26 -5.64
C GLY A 422 6.36 22.33 -7.00
N TRP A 423 6.90 21.22 -7.52
CA TRP A 423 7.58 21.17 -8.81
C TRP A 423 7.09 20.05 -9.74
N GLY A 424 5.90 19.52 -9.48
CA GLY A 424 5.25 18.53 -10.32
C GLY A 424 4.98 17.21 -9.63
N ARG A 425 4.21 16.35 -10.32
CA ARG A 425 3.82 15.03 -9.85
C ARG A 425 5.00 14.04 -9.94
N PRO A 426 5.00 12.96 -9.15
CA PRO A 426 6.00 11.91 -9.25
C PRO A 426 6.10 11.31 -10.66
N LEU A 427 7.29 10.82 -10.99
CA LEU A 427 7.56 9.98 -12.15
C LEU A 427 7.14 8.53 -11.86
N VAL A 428 7.45 8.01 -10.68
CA VAL A 428 7.08 6.64 -10.32
C VAL A 428 7.02 6.45 -8.81
N VAL A 429 6.20 5.50 -8.37
CA VAL A 429 6.16 4.99 -6.99
C VAL A 429 7.06 3.76 -6.88
N ARG A 430 7.83 3.68 -5.79
CA ARG A 430 8.63 2.50 -5.43
C ARG A 430 8.44 2.16 -3.96
N SER A 431 8.81 0.94 -3.61
CA SER A 431 8.86 0.48 -2.23
C SER A 431 10.25 -0.03 -1.85
N GLY A 432 10.51 -0.07 -0.55
CA GLY A 432 11.79 -0.53 0.00
C GLY A 432 11.84 -2.04 0.26
N GLY A 433 12.82 -2.50 1.05
CA GLY A 433 13.02 -3.91 1.39
C GLY A 433 12.00 -4.50 2.38
N ALA A 434 11.11 -3.68 2.94
CA ALA A 434 10.10 -4.11 3.89
C ALA A 434 9.07 -5.09 3.32
N ASN A 435 8.69 -6.10 4.11
CA ASN A 435 7.65 -7.09 3.80
C ASN A 435 7.82 -7.79 2.43
N LYS A 436 9.05 -7.97 1.96
CA LYS A 436 9.38 -8.71 0.72
C LYS A 436 9.54 -10.20 1.01
N PHE A 437 8.63 -11.00 0.47
CA PHE A 437 8.63 -12.48 0.55
C PHE A 437 8.07 -13.06 -0.75
N ASP A 438 8.33 -14.34 -1.04
CA ASP A 438 7.79 -14.99 -2.24
C ASP A 438 6.25 -14.95 -2.27
N GLY A 439 5.66 -14.45 -3.35
CA GLY A 439 4.22 -14.29 -3.48
C GLY A 439 3.68 -12.99 -2.86
N LYS A 440 4.54 -12.04 -2.49
CA LYS A 440 4.11 -10.67 -2.16
C LYS A 440 3.82 -9.88 -3.43
N ILE A 441 2.64 -9.26 -3.49
CA ILE A 441 2.26 -8.34 -4.57
C ILE A 441 1.81 -7.00 -3.97
N SER A 442 2.19 -5.91 -4.62
CA SER A 442 1.65 -4.56 -4.38
C SER A 442 1.06 -4.00 -5.67
N ALA A 443 -0.19 -3.55 -5.62
CA ALA A 443 -0.79 -2.81 -6.74
C ALA A 443 -0.64 -1.29 -6.56
N PHE A 444 -0.19 -0.62 -7.62
CA PHE A 444 -0.08 0.84 -7.74
C PHE A 444 -0.93 1.33 -8.92
N PRO A 445 -1.53 2.54 -8.86
CA PRO A 445 -2.05 3.16 -10.07
C PRO A 445 -0.92 3.39 -11.07
N GLY A 446 -1.20 3.33 -12.37
CA GLY A 446 -0.26 3.88 -13.35
C GLY A 446 -0.18 5.40 -13.24
N ARG A 447 0.98 5.98 -13.57
CA ARG A 447 1.27 7.41 -13.40
C ARG A 447 0.27 8.34 -14.08
N GLU A 448 -0.05 8.05 -15.35
CA GLU A 448 -0.97 8.85 -16.17
C GLU A 448 -2.43 8.78 -15.67
N GLY A 449 -2.72 7.86 -14.73
CA GLY A 449 -4.06 7.64 -14.20
C GLY A 449 -4.95 6.87 -15.18
N ASN A 450 -6.26 7.13 -15.11
CA ASN A 450 -7.26 6.58 -16.02
C ASN A 450 -7.48 5.05 -15.98
N GLY A 451 -6.94 4.35 -14.99
CA GLY A 451 -7.24 2.93 -14.75
C GLY A 451 -6.16 1.95 -15.19
N SER A 452 -4.99 2.43 -15.64
CA SER A 452 -3.79 1.59 -15.70
C SER A 452 -3.31 1.21 -14.31
N VAL A 453 -2.63 0.07 -14.20
CA VAL A 453 -2.16 -0.51 -12.95
C VAL A 453 -0.75 -1.05 -13.12
N ASP A 454 0.13 -0.72 -12.18
CA ASP A 454 1.43 -1.36 -12.04
C ASP A 454 1.36 -2.38 -10.91
N LEU A 455 1.76 -3.62 -11.19
CA LEU A 455 1.92 -4.67 -10.19
C LEU A 455 3.39 -4.85 -9.88
N GLU A 456 3.78 -4.50 -8.65
CA GLU A 456 5.06 -4.89 -8.08
C GLU A 456 4.94 -6.31 -7.55
N VAL A 457 5.57 -7.25 -8.26
CA VAL A 457 5.50 -8.69 -8.01
C VAL A 457 6.85 -9.16 -7.46
N VAL A 458 6.82 -9.84 -6.30
CA VAL A 458 7.99 -10.41 -5.65
C VAL A 458 7.85 -11.92 -5.61
N LEU A 459 8.75 -12.62 -6.28
CA LEU A 459 8.70 -14.07 -6.43
C LEU A 459 10.09 -14.69 -6.35
N ALA A 460 10.15 -15.98 -6.03
CA ALA A 460 11.35 -16.79 -6.27
C ALA A 460 11.78 -16.69 -7.76
N PRO A 461 13.09 -16.70 -8.08
CA PRO A 461 13.58 -16.47 -9.44
C PRO A 461 12.97 -17.39 -10.49
N GLU A 462 12.77 -18.66 -10.16
CA GLU A 462 12.21 -19.69 -11.04
C GLU A 462 10.73 -19.43 -11.32
N THR A 463 9.97 -19.03 -10.29
CA THR A 463 8.56 -18.64 -10.43
C THR A 463 8.43 -17.36 -11.25
N MET A 464 9.31 -16.38 -11.05
CA MET A 464 9.35 -15.16 -11.86
C MET A 464 9.60 -15.49 -13.34
N ALA A 465 10.61 -16.32 -13.64
CA ALA A 465 10.89 -16.76 -15.00
C ALA A 465 9.69 -17.51 -15.63
N GLY A 466 8.98 -18.29 -14.82
CA GLY A 466 7.76 -18.99 -15.24
C GLY A 466 6.64 -18.04 -15.67
N ILE A 467 6.36 -16.98 -14.91
CA ILE A 467 5.33 -16.00 -15.30
C ILE A 467 5.77 -15.13 -16.48
N GLU A 468 7.07 -14.84 -16.62
CA GLU A 468 7.63 -14.12 -17.77
C GLU A 468 7.48 -14.90 -19.08
N SER A 469 7.30 -16.22 -18.98
CA SER A 469 7.06 -17.12 -20.12
C SER A 469 5.58 -17.50 -20.28
N ASP A 470 4.69 -17.00 -19.40
CA ASP A 470 3.26 -17.32 -19.42
C ASP A 470 2.55 -16.43 -20.45
N HIS A 471 2.23 -16.99 -21.61
CA HIS A 471 1.58 -16.26 -22.70
C HIS A 471 0.22 -15.65 -22.32
N GLU A 472 -0.56 -16.32 -21.46
CA GLU A 472 -1.87 -15.80 -21.04
C GLU A 472 -1.71 -14.54 -20.18
N PHE A 473 -0.69 -14.50 -19.34
CA PHE A 473 -0.35 -13.34 -18.51
C PHE A 473 0.30 -12.23 -19.32
N MET A 474 1.35 -12.56 -20.08
CA MET A 474 2.20 -11.59 -20.76
C MET A 474 1.51 -10.85 -21.91
N GLN A 475 0.44 -11.41 -22.51
CA GLN A 475 -0.33 -10.70 -23.54
C GLN A 475 -1.00 -9.40 -23.04
N TYR A 476 -1.26 -9.29 -21.72
CA TYR A 476 -1.86 -8.09 -21.11
C TYR A 476 -0.82 -7.14 -20.52
N VAL A 477 0.45 -7.56 -20.44
CA VAL A 477 1.54 -6.72 -19.92
C VAL A 477 1.94 -5.72 -21.00
N THR A 478 1.97 -4.44 -20.62
CA THR A 478 2.42 -3.34 -21.46
C THR A 478 3.93 -3.15 -21.28
N ASN A 479 4.64 -3.00 -22.40
CA ASN A 479 6.09 -2.74 -22.43
C ASN A 479 6.43 -1.28 -22.20
#